data_AF-A0A8S2RGH4-F1
#
_entry.id   AF-A0A8S2RGH4-F1
#
_cell.length_a   1.000
_cell.length_b   1.000
_cell.length_c   1.000
_cell.angle_alpha   90.00
_cell.angle_beta   90.00
_cell.angle_gamma   90.00
#
_symmetry.space_group_name_H-M   'P 1'
#
loop_
_entity.id
_entity.type
_entity.pdbx_description
1 polymer ?
#
loop_
_entity_poly.entity_id
_entity_poly.type
_entity_poly.pdbx_seq_one_letter_code
_entity_poly.pdbx_strand_id
1 'polypeptide(L)'
;KTHLGTNTFHMIKEHEWMQLAQKSEHYSGADIGVVCREALLRPIRRLGSATHFKRVQNPKPDGPRELWLTCSPGDPYAQALTLDQIKSEELC
;
A
#
# COMPACT_ATOMS: atom_id res chain seq x y z
N LYS A 1 3.15 -13.57 -11.51
CA LYS A 1 1.89 -13.86 -10.78
C LYS A 1 2.10 -14.80 -9.57
N THR A 2 2.92 -15.86 -9.68
CA THR A 2 3.20 -16.83 -8.61
C THR A 2 3.70 -16.26 -7.28
N HIS A 3 4.50 -15.18 -7.28
CA HIS A 3 5.12 -14.64 -6.06
C HIS A 3 4.23 -13.71 -5.21
N LEU A 4 3.05 -13.27 -5.70
CA LEU A 4 2.16 -12.39 -4.94
C LEU A 4 1.18 -13.17 -4.03
N GLY A 5 1.00 -14.47 -4.25
CA GLY A 5 -0.01 -15.28 -3.56
C GLY A 5 -1.44 -14.92 -3.94
N THR A 6 -2.38 -15.84 -3.73
CA THR A 6 -3.80 -15.66 -4.13
C THR A 6 -4.55 -14.67 -3.23
N ASN A 7 -4.02 -14.36 -2.04
CA ASN A 7 -4.74 -13.63 -0.99
C ASN A 7 -4.19 -12.23 -0.70
N THR A 8 -3.41 -11.66 -1.62
CA THR A 8 -2.84 -10.32 -1.48
C THR A 8 -3.68 -9.31 -2.25
N PHE A 9 -4.18 -8.28 -1.57
CA PHE A 9 -4.83 -7.15 -2.23
C PHE A 9 -3.80 -6.30 -2.98
N HIS A 10 -4.02 -6.11 -4.29
CA HIS A 10 -3.21 -5.25 -5.14
C HIS A 10 -4.06 -4.62 -6.24
N MET A 11 -3.61 -3.49 -6.79
CA MET A 11 -4.30 -2.81 -7.89
C MET A 11 -3.63 -3.02 -9.26
N ILE A 12 -2.68 -3.95 -9.36
CA ILE A 12 -1.94 -4.23 -10.61
C ILE A 12 -2.88 -4.77 -11.70
N LYS A 13 -2.92 -4.08 -12.85
CA LYS A 13 -3.71 -4.43 -14.04
C LYS A 13 -2.95 -5.40 -14.96
N GLU A 14 -3.66 -6.08 -15.87
CA GLU A 14 -3.06 -7.08 -16.78
C GLU A 14 -1.91 -6.53 -17.63
N HIS A 15 -2.05 -5.31 -18.17
CA HIS A 15 -0.98 -4.69 -18.96
C HIS A 15 0.26 -4.34 -18.13
N GLU A 16 0.09 -4.04 -16.84
CA GLU A 16 1.21 -3.74 -15.94
C GLU A 16 2.00 -5.02 -15.62
N TRP A 17 1.35 -6.18 -15.57
CA TRP A 17 2.04 -7.47 -15.47
C TRP A 17 2.95 -7.72 -16.67
N MET A 18 2.53 -7.38 -17.90
CA MET A 18 3.38 -7.49 -19.09
C MET A 18 4.56 -6.53 -19.04
N GLN A 19 4.35 -5.29 -18.60
CA GLN A 19 5.45 -4.32 -18.42
C GLN A 19 6.46 -4.78 -17.38
N LEU A 20 5.98 -5.36 -16.26
CA LEU A 20 6.86 -5.93 -15.24
C LEU A 20 7.66 -7.11 -15.79
N ALA A 21 7.03 -7.99 -16.57
CA ALA A 21 7.71 -9.12 -17.21
C ALA A 21 8.84 -8.64 -18.14
N GLN A 22 8.59 -7.61 -18.95
CA GLN A 22 9.60 -7.01 -19.83
C GLN A 22 10.74 -6.37 -19.03
N LYS A 23 10.43 -5.66 -17.94
CA LYS A 23 11.45 -5.03 -17.08
C LYS A 23 12.26 -6.05 -16.26
N SER A 24 11.73 -7.25 -16.03
CA SER A 24 12.40 -8.33 -15.33
C SER A 24 13.22 -9.24 -16.25
N GLU A 25 13.46 -8.84 -17.51
CA GLU A 25 14.37 -9.57 -18.39
C GLU A 25 15.77 -9.65 -17.74
N HIS A 26 16.36 -10.85 -17.74
CA HIS A 26 17.62 -11.20 -17.07
C HIS A 26 17.62 -11.22 -15.53
N TYR A 27 16.48 -11.02 -14.86
CA TYR A 27 16.37 -11.25 -13.42
C TYR A 27 16.04 -12.70 -13.13
N SER A 28 16.64 -13.27 -12.08
CA SER A 28 16.28 -14.62 -11.64
C SER A 28 14.93 -14.62 -10.92
N GLY A 29 14.30 -15.79 -10.81
CA GLY A 29 13.08 -15.94 -10.01
C GLY A 29 13.27 -15.58 -8.53
N ALA A 30 14.51 -15.71 -8.01
CA ALA A 30 14.84 -15.28 -6.66
C ALA A 30 14.84 -13.75 -6.54
N ASP A 31 15.41 -13.04 -7.51
CA ASP A 31 15.43 -11.57 -7.54
C ASP A 31 14.02 -11.00 -7.61
N ILE A 32 13.18 -11.56 -8.49
CA ILE A 32 11.77 -11.17 -8.60
C ILE A 32 11.04 -11.43 -7.28
N GLY A 33 11.31 -12.57 -6.62
CA GLY A 33 10.76 -12.89 -5.30
C GLY A 33 11.17 -11.88 -4.22
N VAL A 34 12.42 -11.41 -4.21
CA VAL A 34 12.89 -10.35 -3.30
C VAL A 34 12.14 -9.05 -3.57
N VAL A 35 12.03 -8.62 -4.83
CA VAL A 35 11.33 -7.39 -5.20
C VAL A 35 9.84 -7.45 -4.82
N CYS A 36 9.16 -8.58 -5.04
CA CYS A 36 7.77 -8.75 -4.61
C CYS A 36 7.62 -8.63 -3.08
N ARG A 37 8.51 -9.26 -2.29
CA ARG A 37 8.48 -9.13 -0.82
C ARG A 37 8.69 -7.69 -0.37
N GLU A 38 9.64 -6.98 -0.97
CA GLU A 38 9.88 -5.57 -0.69
C GLU A 38 8.68 -4.69 -1.06
N ALA A 39 8.01 -4.99 -2.17
CA ALA A 39 6.79 -4.29 -2.57
C ALA A 39 5.63 -4.51 -1.59
N LEU A 40 5.48 -5.73 -1.05
CA LEU A 40 4.45 -6.05 -0.04
C LEU A 40 4.66 -5.31 1.27
N LEU A 41 5.92 -5.04 1.65
CA LEU A 41 6.26 -4.31 2.88
C LEU A 41 6.27 -2.79 2.68
N ARG A 42 6.18 -2.30 1.43
CA ARG A 42 6.21 -0.86 1.13
C ARG A 42 5.07 -0.06 1.78
N PRO A 43 3.80 -0.54 1.85
CA PRO A 43 2.74 0.15 2.57
C PRO A 43 3.05 0.35 4.05
N ILE A 44 3.57 -0.69 4.73
CA ILE A 44 3.93 -0.64 6.15
C ILE A 44 5.04 0.40 6.39
N ARG A 45 6.08 0.39 5.54
CA ARG A 45 7.16 1.38 5.64
C ARG A 45 6.68 2.82 5.39
N ARG A 46 5.76 3.00 4.44
CA ARG A 46 5.13 4.30 4.18
C ARG A 46 4.29 4.77 5.37
N LEU A 47 3.57 3.85 6.01
CA LEU A 47 2.75 4.14 7.19
C LEU A 47 3.60 4.58 8.38
N GLY A 48 4.69 3.86 8.68
CA GLY A 48 5.57 4.19 9.81
C GLY A 48 6.36 5.49 9.66
N SER A 49 6.56 5.98 8.44
CA SER A 49 7.26 7.26 8.16
C SER A 49 6.32 8.40 7.78
N ALA A 50 5.01 8.17 7.81
CA ALA A 50 4.01 9.19 7.47
C ALA A 50 3.91 10.24 8.59
N THR A 51 3.92 11.50 8.18
CA THR A 51 3.71 12.66 9.06
C THR A 51 2.34 13.30 8.89
N HIS A 52 1.61 12.91 7.83
CA HIS A 52 0.32 13.47 7.48
C HIS A 52 -0.66 12.37 7.12
N PHE A 53 -1.89 12.51 7.63
CA PHE A 53 -2.99 11.61 7.39
C PHE A 53 -4.23 12.37 6.98
N LYS A 54 -5.10 11.72 6.21
CA LYS A 54 -6.41 12.25 5.85
C LYS A 54 -7.50 11.23 6.16
N ARG A 55 -8.69 11.71 6.49
CA ARG A 55 -9.87 10.85 6.66
C ARG A 55 -10.49 10.53 5.32
N VAL A 56 -10.80 9.27 5.11
CA VAL A 56 -11.57 8.78 3.96
C VAL A 56 -12.73 7.92 4.42
N GLN A 57 -13.78 7.86 3.62
CA GLN A 57 -14.88 6.96 3.89
C GLN A 57 -14.45 5.52 3.61
N ASN A 58 -14.81 4.63 4.53
CA ASN A 58 -14.54 3.21 4.36
C ASN A 58 -15.33 2.66 3.16
N PRO A 59 -14.66 2.05 2.16
CA PRO A 59 -15.34 1.47 1.02
C PRO A 59 -16.14 0.21 1.37
N LYS A 60 -15.89 -0.41 2.54
CA LYS A 60 -16.62 -1.59 3.01
C LYS A 60 -17.66 -1.19 4.07
N PRO A 61 -18.91 -1.66 3.96
CA PRO A 61 -19.96 -1.34 4.93
C PRO A 61 -19.80 -2.01 6.30
N ASP A 62 -18.86 -2.95 6.43
CA ASP A 62 -18.66 -3.81 7.61
C ASP A 62 -17.68 -3.23 8.65
N GLY A 63 -17.33 -1.94 8.55
CA GLY A 63 -16.32 -1.32 9.40
C GLY A 63 -16.60 0.14 9.77
N PRO A 64 -15.63 0.81 10.44
CA PRO A 64 -15.76 2.21 10.81
C PRO A 64 -16.07 3.05 9.58
N ARG A 65 -16.95 4.06 9.72
CA ARG A 65 -17.37 4.90 8.58
C ARG A 65 -16.21 5.73 8.01
N GLU A 66 -15.25 6.11 8.86
CA GLU A 66 -14.10 6.92 8.50
C GLU A 66 -12.82 6.19 8.89
N LEU A 67 -11.88 6.11 7.94
CA LEU A 67 -10.55 5.55 8.14
C LEU A 67 -9.48 6.58 7.81
N TRP A 68 -8.34 6.48 8.47
CA TRP A 68 -7.17 7.27 8.22
C TRP A 68 -6.30 6.63 7.15
N LEU A 69 -5.95 7.43 6.15
CA LEU A 69 -5.00 7.09 5.11
C LEU A 69 -3.81 8.03 5.16
N THR A 70 -2.61 7.48 4.92
CA THR A 70 -1.41 8.31 4.74
C THR A 70 -1.60 9.22 3.52
N CYS A 71 -1.30 10.51 3.65
CA CYS A 71 -1.38 11.47 2.55
C CYS A 71 -0.08 12.25 2.39
N SER A 72 -0.01 13.03 1.31
CA SER A 72 1.08 13.99 1.10
C SER A 72 0.84 15.22 1.99
N PRO A 73 1.89 15.86 2.52
CA PRO A 73 1.75 17.12 3.26
C PRO A 73 1.11 18.26 2.45
N GLY A 74 1.11 18.17 1.11
CA GLY A 74 0.46 19.15 0.24
C GLY A 74 -1.03 18.89 -0.04
N ASP A 75 -1.64 17.84 0.52
CA ASP A 75 -3.07 17.56 0.35
C ASP A 75 -3.88 18.55 1.22
N PRO A 76 -4.90 19.27 0.70
CA PRO A 76 -5.67 20.25 1.46
C PRO A 76 -6.39 19.66 2.68
N TYR A 77 -6.63 18.34 2.70
CA TYR A 77 -7.24 17.63 3.83
C TYR A 77 -6.21 16.91 4.71
N ALA A 78 -4.91 17.18 4.51
CA ALA A 78 -3.84 16.61 5.31
C ALA A 78 -3.84 17.18 6.74
N GLN A 79 -3.85 16.28 7.72
CA GLN A 79 -3.65 16.62 9.12
C GLN A 79 -2.29 16.09 9.56
N ALA A 80 -1.49 16.95 10.17
CA ALA A 80 -0.19 16.58 10.72
C ALA A 80 -0.40 15.70 11.96
N LEU A 81 -0.26 14.39 11.77
CA LEU A 81 -0.53 13.34 12.75
C LEU A 81 0.54 12.26 12.60
N THR A 82 0.93 11.64 13.70
CA THR A 82 1.83 10.47 13.69
C THR A 82 1.04 9.19 13.88
N LEU A 83 1.60 8.07 13.42
CA LEU A 83 0.94 6.76 13.50
C LEU A 83 0.54 6.37 14.93
N ASP A 84 1.36 6.71 15.93
CA ASP A 84 1.10 6.40 17.34
C ASP A 84 -0.17 7.06 17.90
N GLN A 85 -0.66 8.12 17.24
CA GLN A 85 -1.87 8.83 17.64
C GLN A 85 -3.14 8.23 17.04
N ILE A 86 -3.01 7.29 16.10
CA ILE A 86 -4.13 6.69 15.38
C ILE A 86 -4.36 5.27 15.90
N LYS A 87 -5.62 4.93 16.19
CA LYS A 87 -5.98 3.57 16.59
C LYS A 87 -5.91 2.63 15.39
N SER A 88 -5.44 1.40 15.61
CA SER A 88 -5.33 0.38 14.56
C SER A 88 -6.65 0.10 13.83
N GLU A 89 -7.78 0.22 14.53
CA GLU A 89 -9.12 0.00 13.97
C GLU A 89 -9.55 1.11 13.01
N GLU A 90 -8.99 2.31 13.16
CA GLU A 90 -9.29 3.48 12.34
C GLU A 90 -8.31 3.64 11.18
N LEU A 91 -7.35 2.72 10.99
CA LEU A 91 -6.41 2.74 9.86
C LEU A 91 -6.97 1.92 8.69
N CYS A 92 -6.80 2.46 7.47
CA CYS A 92 -7.17 1.78 6.23
C CYS A 92 -6.07 0.86 5.68
#